data_AF-A0A7W0SPA5-F1
#
_entry.id   AF-A0A7W0SPA5-F1
#
_cell.length_a   1.000
_cell.length_b   1.000
_cell.length_c   1.000
_cell.angle_alpha   90.00
_cell.angle_beta   90.00
_cell.angle_gamma   90.00
#
_symmetry.space_group_name_H-M   'P 1'
#
loop_
_entity.id
_entity.type
_entity.pdbx_description
1 polymer ?
#
loop_
_entity_poly.entity_id
_entity_poly.type
_entity_poly.pdbx_seq_one_letter_code
_entity_poly.pdbx_strand_id
1 'polypeptide(L)' 'MVACPDPDDAAFVERVREIQMDLVIVASYSRILRRPLVEAPAMGCLNVHASLPKYRDPHLSTRRPRKAST' A
#
# COMPACT_ATOMS: atom_id res chain seq x y z
N MET A 1 3.54 0.94 20.11
CA MET A 1 2.99 0.34 18.87
C MET A 1 1.48 0.42 18.95
N VAL A 2 0.81 0.85 17.88
CA VAL A 2 -0.66 0.79 17.77
C VAL A 2 -1.03 -0.55 17.15
N ALA A 3 -1.95 -1.29 17.78
CA ALA A 3 -2.45 -2.54 17.20
C ALA A 3 -3.37 -2.21 16.00
N CYS A 4 -3.17 -2.91 14.89
CA CYS A 4 -3.91 -2.71 13.65
C CYS A 4 -4.30 -4.07 13.04
N PRO A 5 -5.41 -4.68 13.49
CA PRO A 5 -5.89 -5.93 12.91
C PRO A 5 -6.38 -5.76 11.47
N ASP A 6 -7.04 -4.63 11.16
CA ASP A 6 -7.42 -4.24 9.80
C ASP A 6 -7.18 -2.75 9.59
N PRO A 7 -6.34 -2.33 8.63
CA PRO A 7 -6.06 -0.91 8.39
C PRO A 7 -7.26 -0.14 7.81
N ASP A 8 -8.26 -0.85 7.26
CA ASP A 8 -9.50 -0.24 6.78
C ASP A 8 -10.58 -0.10 7.87
N ASP A 9 -10.30 -0.56 9.10
CA ASP A 9 -11.24 -0.44 10.22
C ASP A 9 -11.45 1.02 10.61
N ALA A 10 -12.71 1.40 10.84
CA ALA A 10 -13.06 2.79 11.14
C ALA A 10 -12.38 3.31 12.43
N ALA A 11 -12.28 2.48 13.48
CA ALA A 11 -11.64 2.89 14.72
C ALA A 11 -10.13 3.07 14.54
N PHE A 12 -9.50 2.24 13.69
CA PHE A 12 -8.09 2.44 13.34
C PHE A 12 -7.87 3.74 12.55
N VAL A 13 -8.71 4.01 11.54
CA VAL A 13 -8.62 5.24 10.74
C VAL A 13 -8.82 6.49 11.61
N GLU A 14 -9.78 6.48 12.54
CA GLU A 14 -9.95 7.57 13.51
C GLU A 14 -8.70 7.73 14.38
N ARG A 15 -8.12 6.62 14.83
CA ARG A 15 -6.89 6.69 15.62
C ARG A 15 -5.73 7.32 14.86
N VAL A 16 -5.59 7.03 13.56
CA VAL A 16 -4.58 7.65 12.67
C VAL A 16 -4.77 9.18 12.61
N ARG A 17 -6.02 9.65 12.57
CA ARG A 17 -6.35 11.10 12.57
C ARG A 17 -6.06 11.75 13.92
N GLU A 18 -6.47 11.11 15.02
CA GLU A 18 -6.30 11.62 16.39
C GLU A 18 -4.82 11.83 16.75
N ILE A 19 -3.96 10.89 16.35
CA ILE A 19 -2.52 10.99 16.61
C ILE A 19 -1.79 11.90 15.61
N GLN A 20 -2.52 12.49 14.66
CA GLN A 20 -1.99 13.35 13.61
C GLN A 20 -0.82 12.70 12.85
N MET A 21 -1.05 11.48 12.35
CA MET A 21 0.01 10.76 11.61
C MET A 21 0.45 11.55 10.37
N ASP A 22 1.75 11.73 10.21
CA ASP A 22 2.29 12.43 9.04
C ASP A 22 2.25 11.55 7.79
N LEU A 23 2.62 10.27 7.91
CA LEU A 23 2.82 9.37 6.77
C LEU A 23 2.46 7.92 7.11
N VAL A 24 1.82 7.24 6.16
CA VAL A 24 1.72 5.77 6.16
C VAL A 24 2.68 5.22 5.10
N ILE A 25 3.53 4.26 5.48
CA ILE A 25 4.38 3.53 4.55
C ILE A 25 3.81 2.13 4.36
N VAL A 26 3.54 1.78 3.11
CA VAL A 26 3.02 0.47 2.71
C VAL A 26 4.15 -0.33 2.07
N ALA A 27 4.41 -1.53 2.59
CA ALA A 27 5.40 -2.44 2.04
C ALA A 27 4.83 -3.86 2.02
N SER A 28 4.87 -4.52 0.85
CA SER A 28 4.40 -5.91 0.67
C SER A 28 2.97 -6.18 1.15
N TYR A 29 2.07 -5.20 0.98
CA TYR A 29 0.65 -5.33 1.34
C TYR A 29 -0.19 -5.69 0.10
N SER A 30 -0.98 -6.77 0.19
CA SER A 30 -1.65 -7.38 -0.97
C SER A 30 -3.11 -6.97 -1.16
N ARG A 31 -3.64 -6.09 -0.30
CA ARG A 31 -5.00 -5.56 -0.40
C ARG A 31 -4.97 -4.10 -0.83
N ILE A 32 -6.02 -3.66 -1.50
CA ILE A 32 -6.20 -2.24 -1.82
C ILE A 32 -6.64 -1.52 -0.53
N LEU A 33 -5.88 -0.51 -0.11
CA LEU A 33 -6.27 0.36 1.01
C LEU A 33 -7.44 1.25 0.59
N ARG A 34 -8.45 1.35 1.45
CA ARG A 34 -9.61 2.21 1.21
C ARG A 34 -9.25 3.67 1.42
N ARG A 35 -9.96 4.52 0.69
CA ARG A 35 -9.78 5.97 0.67
C ARG A 35 -9.72 6.64 2.05
N PRO A 36 -10.55 6.26 3.06
CA PRO A 36 -10.49 6.88 4.38
C PRO A 36 -9.12 6.80 5.05
N LEU A 37 -8.40 5.68 4.89
CA LEU A 37 -7.06 5.54 5.42
C LEU A 37 -6.04 6.28 4.55
N VAL A 38 -6.17 6.21 3.22
CA VAL A 38 -5.22 6.85 2.29
C VAL A 38 -5.14 8.37 2.50
N GLU A 39 -6.26 8.98 2.87
CA GLU A 39 -6.39 10.42 3.09
C GLU A 39 -6.28 10.82 4.57
N ALA A 40 -6.14 9.87 5.51
CA ALA A 40 -6.07 10.18 6.94
C ALA A 40 -4.73 10.82 7.37
N PRO A 41 -3.55 10.35 6.91
CA PRO A 41 -2.28 10.99 7.23
C PRO A 41 -2.10 12.32 6.48
N ALA A 42 -1.39 13.27 7.09
CA ALA A 42 -1.19 14.60 6.50
C ALA A 42 -0.50 14.57 5.13
N MET A 43 0.46 13.64 4.92
CA MET A 43 1.17 13.43 3.66
C MET A 43 0.63 12.22 2.87
N GLY A 44 -0.43 11.57 3.35
CA GLY A 44 -1.04 10.39 2.74
C GLY A 44 -0.23 9.09 2.89
N CYS A 45 -0.34 8.21 1.88
CA CYS A 45 0.29 6.88 1.87
C CYS A 45 1.39 6.77 0.81
N LEU A 46 2.60 6.38 1.24
CA LEU A 46 3.71 6.00 0.37
C LEU A 46 3.74 4.48 0.20
N ASN A 47 3.57 4.01 -1.04
CA ASN A 47 3.68 2.58 -1.35
C ASN A 47 5.07 2.25 -1.90
N VAL A 48 5.80 1.38 -1.21
CA VAL A 48 7.14 0.93 -1.57
C VAL A 48 7.03 -0.32 -2.44
N HIS A 49 7.46 -0.18 -3.69
CA HIS A 49 7.57 -1.28 -4.64
C HIS A 49 9.03 -1.51 -5.01
N ALA A 50 9.39 -2.78 -5.28
CA ALA A 50 10.72 -3.13 -5.79
C ALA A 50 11.01 -2.54 -7.18
N SER A 51 9.97 -2.23 -7.97
CA SER A 51 10.10 -1.65 -9.31
C SER A 51 8.81 -0.99 -9.79
N LEU A 52 8.93 0.17 -10.46
CA LEU A 52 7.86 0.90 -11.15
C LEU A 52 8.45 1.63 -12.39
N PRO A 53 7.66 1.86 -13.46
CA PRO A 53 6.33 1.31 -13.74
C PRO A 53 6.39 -0.15 -14.23
N LYS A 54 7.56 -0.59 -14.72
CA LYS A 54 7.80 -1.96 -15.17
C LYS A 54 7.74 -2.90 -13.95
N TYR A 55 6.99 -3.99 -14.05
CA TYR A 55 6.76 -4.97 -12.97
C TYR A 55 6.02 -4.44 -11.73
N ARG A 56 5.14 -3.44 -11.90
CA ARG A 56 4.17 -3.04 -10.87
C ARG A 56 3.33 -4.23 -10.37
N ASP A 57 2.96 -5.10 -11.29
CA ASP A 57 2.21 -6.31 -10.95
C ASP A 57 3.17 -7.35 -10.34
N PRO A 58 2.91 -7.82 -9.11
CA PRO A 58 3.75 -8.84 -8.47
C PRO A 58 3.75 -10.17 -9.24
N HIS A 59 2.71 -10.44 -10.05
CA HIS A 59 2.66 -11.58 -10.94
C HIS A 59 3.46 -11.37 -12.25
N LEU A 60 3.88 -10.15 -12.57
CA LEU A 60 4.67 -9.85 -13.77
C LEU A 60 6.16 -10.06 -13.53
N SER A 61 6.67 -9.85 -12.31
CA SER A 61 8.08 -10.13 -11.97
C SER A 61 8.42 -11.63 -12.05
N THR A 62 7.43 -12.49 -11.87
CA THR A 62 7.59 -13.96 -11.94
C THR A 62 7.33 -14.54 -13.33
N ARG A 63 6.78 -13.75 -14.27
CA ARG A 63 6.57 -14.18 -15.65
C ARG A 63 7.89 -14.12 -16.42
N ARG A 64 8.41 -15.29 -16.83
CA ARG A 64 9.48 -15.37 -17.85
C ARG A 64 9.03 -14.57 -19.09
N PRO A 65 9.92 -13.79 -19.72
CA PRO A 65 9.61 -13.17 -20.99
C PRO A 65 9.20 -14.28 -21.97
N ARG A 66 8.00 -14.15 -22.57
CA ARG A 66 7.62 -15.00 -23.71
C ARG A 66 8.68 -14.78 -24.78
N LYS A 67 9.42 -15.82 -25.16
CA LYS A 67 10.31 -15.75 -26.33
C LYS A 67 9.46 -15.29 -27.50
N ALA A 68 9.85 -14.20 -28.16
CA ALA A 68 9.24 -13.80 -29.41
C ALA A 68 9.40 -14.97 -30.38
N SER A 69 8.28 -15.50 -30.87
CA SER A 69 8.30 -16.48 -31.94
C SER A 69 8.74 -15.75 -33.20
N THR A 70 9.94 -16.06 -33.67
CA THR A 70 10.32 -15.88 -35.08
C THR A 70 9.55 -16.87 -35.95
#